data_AF-A0A523V9U8-F1
#
_entry.id   AF-A0A523V9U8-F1
#
_cell.length_a   1.000
_cell.length_b   1.000
_cell.length_c   1.000
_cell.angle_alpha   90.00
_cell.angle_beta   90.00
_cell.angle_gamma   90.00
#
_symmetry.space_group_name_H-M   'P 1'
#
loop_
_entity.id
_entity.type
_entity.pdbx_description
1 polymer ?
#
loop_
_entity_poly.entity_id
_entity_poly.type
_entity_poly.pdbx_seq_one_letter_code
_entity_poly.pdbx_strand_id
1 'polypeptide(L)'
;MDPRRIEEASLNSWPALRQMLYDGWLIRWARGYTKRANSVNPIYGSTIDLSAKVEVCERIYRREGLRCFFRLTPFSSPPELDRFLEGRGYETIDRTLVLHRELDGLEERAATDAELREEDLDAWMSTFRTFVASGDEDQ
;
A
#
# COMPACT_ATOMS: atom_id res chain seq x y z
N MET A 1 -14.03 -13.55 6.61
CA MET A 1 -13.85 -12.28 5.86
C MET A 1 -13.14 -12.59 4.55
N ASP A 2 -13.55 -11.99 3.43
CA ASP A 2 -12.88 -12.17 2.13
C ASP A 2 -11.59 -11.32 2.09
N PRO A 3 -10.39 -11.93 1.95
CA PRO A 3 -9.13 -11.19 1.90
C PRO A 3 -9.06 -10.14 0.78
N ARG A 4 -9.73 -10.36 -0.35
CA ARG A 4 -9.75 -9.38 -1.44
C ARG A 4 -10.47 -8.10 -1.03
N ARG A 5 -11.55 -8.22 -0.24
CA ARG A 5 -12.26 -7.06 0.32
C ARG A 5 -11.41 -6.26 1.29
N ILE A 6 -10.52 -6.90 2.04
CA ILE A 6 -9.55 -6.20 2.90
C ILE A 6 -8.62 -5.34 2.04
N GLU A 7 -8.17 -5.85 0.90
CA GLU A 7 -7.27 -5.10 0.02
C GLU A 7 -7.96 -3.93 -0.66
N GLU A 8 -9.19 -4.13 -1.13
CA GLU A 8 -10.01 -3.05 -1.69
C GLU A 8 -10.31 -1.97 -0.63
N ALA A 9 -10.69 -2.38 0.58
CA ALA A 9 -10.91 -1.45 1.70
C ALA A 9 -9.62 -0.68 2.06
N SER A 10 -8.48 -1.36 2.06
CA SER A 10 -7.17 -0.74 2.34
C SER A 10 -6.74 0.26 1.27
N LEU A 11 -7.09 0.01 -0.01
CA LEU A 11 -6.85 0.97 -1.09
C LEU A 11 -7.74 2.20 -0.94
N ASN A 12 -8.99 2.02 -0.49
CA ASN A 12 -9.98 3.08 -0.32
C ASN A 12 -9.80 3.91 0.95
N SER A 13 -9.22 3.35 2.02
CA SER A 13 -9.06 4.04 3.30
C SER A 13 -7.99 5.14 3.29
N TRP A 14 -7.03 5.06 2.39
CA TRP A 14 -5.96 6.06 2.25
C TRP A 14 -5.82 6.46 0.79
N PRO A 15 -6.48 7.52 0.31
CA PRO A 15 -6.38 7.93 -1.09
C PRO A 15 -4.98 8.45 -1.44
N ALA A 16 -4.54 8.20 -2.68
CA ALA A 16 -3.38 8.90 -3.22
C ALA A 16 -3.79 10.31 -3.69
N LEU A 17 -2.81 11.23 -3.81
CA LEU A 17 -3.07 12.56 -4.35
C LEU A 17 -3.63 12.50 -5.77
N ARG A 18 -3.11 11.57 -6.59
CA ARG A 18 -3.64 11.22 -7.91
C ARG A 18 -3.64 9.70 -8.08
N GLN A 19 -4.66 9.19 -8.76
CA GLN A 19 -4.76 7.79 -9.14
C GLN A 19 -5.50 7.60 -10.46
N MET A 20 -5.22 6.51 -11.14
CA MET A 20 -5.86 6.13 -12.40
C MET A 20 -6.05 4.61 -12.46
N LEU A 21 -7.25 4.18 -12.87
CA LEU A 21 -7.48 2.80 -13.26
C LEU A 21 -7.08 2.62 -14.73
N TYR A 22 -6.11 1.76 -14.98
CA TYR A 22 -5.54 1.50 -16.30
C TYR A 22 -5.57 0.00 -16.58
N ASP A 23 -6.56 -0.42 -17.37
CA ASP A 23 -6.73 -1.82 -17.79
C ASP A 23 -6.70 -2.79 -16.59
N GLY A 24 -7.46 -2.48 -15.53
CA GLY A 24 -7.51 -3.29 -14.31
C GLY A 24 -6.39 -3.04 -13.28
N TRP A 25 -5.37 -2.24 -13.62
CA TRP A 25 -4.32 -1.85 -12.66
C TRP A 25 -4.59 -0.46 -12.10
N LEU A 26 -4.46 -0.28 -10.79
CA LEU A 26 -4.58 1.01 -10.14
C LEU A 26 -3.19 1.64 -9.99
N ILE A 27 -2.92 2.69 -10.75
CA ILE A 27 -1.66 3.44 -10.72
C ILE A 27 -1.84 4.64 -9.81
N ARG A 28 -0.98 4.80 -8.80
CA ARG A 28 -1.13 5.79 -7.73
C ARG A 28 0.15 6.61 -7.55
N TRP A 29 0.04 7.94 -7.44
CA TRP A 29 1.19 8.78 -7.12
C TRP A 29 0.80 10.00 -6.26
N ALA A 30 1.62 10.23 -5.25
CA ALA A 30 1.45 11.21 -4.19
C ALA A 30 2.80 11.77 -3.74
N ARG A 31 3.58 12.32 -4.69
CA ARG A 31 4.86 13.01 -4.47
C ARG A 31 5.96 12.19 -3.77
N GLY A 32 5.86 10.85 -3.79
CA GLY A 32 6.93 9.97 -3.33
C GLY A 32 7.05 9.74 -1.82
N TYR A 33 6.20 10.33 -0.98
CA TYR A 33 6.35 10.23 0.49
C TYR A 33 6.28 8.78 1.01
N THR A 34 5.29 7.99 0.57
CA THR A 34 5.21 6.56 0.92
C THR A 34 5.00 5.70 -0.31
N LYS A 35 5.58 4.49 -0.32
CA LYS A 35 5.38 3.51 -1.40
C LYS A 35 3.91 3.08 -1.52
N ARG A 36 3.17 3.02 -0.40
CA ARG A 36 1.74 2.67 -0.38
C ARG A 36 0.90 3.62 -1.24
N ALA A 37 1.18 4.93 -1.19
CA ALA A 37 0.48 5.93 -2.01
C ALA A 37 1.16 6.19 -3.37
N ASN A 38 2.31 5.56 -3.63
CA ASN A 38 3.14 5.73 -4.83
C ASN A 38 3.52 4.37 -5.44
N SER A 39 2.52 3.55 -5.78
CA SER A 39 2.73 2.23 -6.39
C SER A 39 1.65 1.87 -7.41
N VAL A 40 2.03 1.01 -8.36
CA VAL A 40 1.12 0.30 -9.25
C VAL A 40 0.53 -0.89 -8.48
N ASN A 41 -0.79 -1.01 -8.49
CA ASN A 41 -1.54 -2.04 -7.81
C ASN A 41 -2.31 -2.88 -8.85
N PRO A 42 -1.77 -4.03 -9.28
CA PRO A 42 -2.32 -4.86 -10.34
C PRO A 42 -3.45 -5.77 -9.80
N ILE A 43 -4.51 -5.17 -9.25
CA ILE A 43 -5.54 -5.86 -8.46
C ILE A 43 -6.63 -6.56 -9.29
N TYR A 44 -6.88 -6.11 -10.52
CA TYR A 44 -7.85 -6.72 -11.43
C TYR A 44 -7.17 -7.27 -12.68
N GLY A 45 -7.86 -8.17 -13.37
CA GLY A 45 -7.42 -8.74 -14.64
C GLY A 45 -7.22 -7.66 -15.71
N SER A 46 -6.32 -7.96 -16.65
CA SER A 46 -5.84 -7.03 -17.67
C SER A 46 -5.84 -7.67 -19.05
N THR A 47 -5.95 -6.86 -20.10
CA THR A 47 -6.01 -7.32 -21.50
C THR A 47 -4.84 -6.82 -22.35
N ILE A 48 -4.18 -5.74 -21.93
CA ILE A 48 -3.00 -5.21 -22.62
C ILE A 48 -1.81 -6.14 -22.39
N ASP A 49 -0.96 -6.27 -23.42
CA ASP A 49 0.31 -7.00 -23.32
C ASP A 49 1.13 -6.53 -22.10
N LEU A 50 1.64 -7.51 -21.35
CA LEU A 50 2.29 -7.27 -20.08
C LEU A 50 3.51 -6.34 -20.21
N SER A 51 4.33 -6.52 -21.25
CA SER A 51 5.52 -5.71 -21.45
C SER A 51 5.16 -4.26 -21.77
N ALA A 52 4.26 -4.06 -22.73
CA ALA A 52 3.76 -2.74 -23.09
C ALA A 52 3.13 -2.02 -21.89
N LYS A 53 2.42 -2.77 -21.03
CA LYS A 53 1.75 -2.23 -19.85
C LYS A 53 2.72 -1.79 -18.76
N VAL A 54 3.75 -2.59 -18.48
CA VAL A 54 4.80 -2.23 -17.52
C VAL A 54 5.58 -0.99 -18.01
N GLU A 55 5.90 -0.91 -19.30
CA GLU A 55 6.57 0.27 -19.88
C GLU A 55 5.73 1.55 -19.75
N VAL A 56 4.41 1.46 -19.91
CA VAL A 56 3.50 2.59 -19.68
C VAL A 56 3.57 3.05 -18.22
N CYS A 57 3.54 2.11 -17.27
CA CYS A 57 3.66 2.44 -15.85
C CYS A 57 5.00 3.13 -15.56
N GLU A 58 6.11 2.55 -15.99
CA GLU A 58 7.45 3.11 -15.82
C GLU A 58 7.56 4.53 -16.37
N ARG A 59 6.98 4.77 -17.55
CA ARG A 59 6.95 6.10 -18.17
C ARG A 59 6.13 7.11 -17.39
N ILE A 60 5.00 6.71 -16.80
CA ILE A 60 4.18 7.59 -15.94
C ILE A 60 4.99 8.03 -14.72
N TYR A 61 5.61 7.08 -14.00
CA TYR A 61 6.42 7.41 -12.82
C TYR A 61 7.63 8.27 -13.19
N ARG A 62 8.32 7.95 -14.30
CA ARG A 62 9.44 8.76 -14.79
C ARG A 62 9.04 10.20 -15.09
N ARG A 63 7.87 10.41 -15.71
CA ARG A 63 7.33 11.76 -15.99
C ARG A 63 7.06 12.55 -14.72
N GLU A 64 6.65 11.86 -13.65
CA GLU A 64 6.40 12.46 -12.34
C GLU A 64 7.68 12.59 -11.48
N GLY A 65 8.85 12.19 -12.00
CA GLY A 65 10.12 12.22 -11.26
C GLY A 65 10.19 11.22 -10.12
N LEU A 66 9.42 10.13 -10.20
CA LEU A 66 9.30 9.12 -9.15
C LEU A 66 9.87 7.77 -9.61
N ARG A 67 10.30 6.94 -8.64
CA ARG A 67 10.60 5.53 -8.87
C ARG A 67 9.30 4.74 -9.03
N CYS A 68 9.25 3.84 -10.02
CA CYS A 68 8.11 2.95 -10.24
C CYS A 68 8.19 1.79 -9.25
N PHE A 69 7.14 1.62 -8.43
CA PHE A 69 6.97 0.47 -7.55
C PHE A 69 5.75 -0.33 -7.95
N PHE A 70 5.83 -1.65 -7.84
CA PHE A 70 4.70 -2.55 -7.98
C PHE A 70 4.39 -3.16 -6.62
N ARG A 71 3.15 -3.02 -6.16
CA ARG A 71 2.67 -3.69 -4.95
C ARG A 71 2.03 -5.01 -5.36
N LEU A 72 2.75 -6.10 -5.15
CA LEU A 72 2.25 -7.43 -5.42
C LEU A 72 1.56 -8.03 -4.18
N THR A 73 0.47 -8.74 -4.43
CA THR A 73 -0.33 -9.48 -3.45
C THR A 73 -0.70 -10.84 -4.04
N PRO A 74 -1.21 -11.79 -3.26
CA PRO A 74 -1.75 -13.04 -3.80
C PRO A 74 -2.88 -12.88 -4.83
N PHE A 75 -3.47 -11.68 -4.95
CA PHE A 75 -4.53 -11.36 -5.91
C PHE A 75 -4.02 -10.64 -7.15
N SER A 76 -2.71 -10.38 -7.23
CA SER A 76 -2.12 -9.66 -8.34
C SER A 76 -2.31 -10.40 -9.66
N SER A 77 -2.62 -9.65 -10.70
CA SER A 77 -2.86 -10.18 -12.05
C SER A 77 -2.04 -9.42 -13.11
N PRO A 78 -1.39 -10.13 -14.03
CA PRO A 78 -1.41 -11.58 -14.23
C PRO A 78 -0.44 -12.35 -13.29
N PRO A 79 -0.58 -13.68 -13.12
CA PRO A 79 0.24 -14.47 -12.20
C PRO A 79 1.75 -14.44 -12.49
N GLU A 80 2.13 -14.31 -13.77
CA GLU A 80 3.51 -14.24 -14.22
C GLU A 80 4.18 -12.87 -14.00
N LEU A 81 3.44 -11.88 -13.48
CA LEU A 81 3.92 -10.51 -13.30
C LEU A 81 5.18 -10.44 -12.43
N ASP A 82 5.25 -11.19 -11.34
CA ASP A 82 6.38 -11.15 -10.40
C ASP A 82 7.69 -11.54 -11.11
N ARG A 83 7.68 -12.71 -11.78
CA ARG A 83 8.80 -13.21 -12.57
C ARG A 83 9.14 -12.28 -13.74
N PHE A 84 8.13 -11.69 -14.37
CA PHE A 84 8.34 -10.72 -15.46
C PHE A 84 9.10 -9.47 -14.95
N LEU A 85 8.71 -8.94 -13.78
CA LEU A 85 9.36 -7.79 -13.15
C LEU A 85 10.80 -8.14 -12.71
N GLU A 86 11.01 -9.31 -12.12
CA GLU A 86 12.35 -9.82 -11.79
C GLU A 86 13.27 -9.84 -13.02
N GLY A 87 12.77 -10.35 -14.16
CA GLY A 87 13.50 -10.33 -15.43
C GLY A 87 13.83 -8.93 -15.97
N ARG A 88 13.16 -7.88 -15.47
CA ARG A 88 13.43 -6.47 -15.78
C ARG A 88 14.32 -5.78 -14.72
N GLY A 89 14.82 -6.53 -13.73
CA GLY A 89 15.68 -6.01 -12.67
C GLY A 89 14.94 -5.38 -11.51
N TYR A 90 13.64 -5.66 -11.34
CA TYR A 90 12.95 -5.32 -10.09
C TYR A 90 13.39 -6.28 -8.99
N GLU A 91 13.53 -5.73 -7.79
CA GLU A 91 13.85 -6.47 -6.58
C GLU A 91 12.66 -6.45 -5.62
N THR A 92 12.47 -7.56 -4.90
CA THR A 92 11.47 -7.62 -3.82
C THR A 92 11.98 -6.82 -2.63
N ILE A 93 11.15 -5.90 -2.15
CA ILE A 93 11.41 -5.08 -0.97
C ILE A 93 10.15 -5.02 -0.09
N ASP A 94 10.31 -4.59 1.17
CA ASP A 94 9.23 -4.22 2.08
C ASP A 94 8.08 -5.25 2.17
N ARG A 95 8.44 -6.53 2.36
CA ARG A 95 7.45 -7.58 2.55
C ARG A 95 6.53 -7.23 3.72
N THR A 96 5.24 -7.08 3.42
CA THR A 96 4.21 -6.71 4.39
C THR A 96 3.27 -7.88 4.64
N LEU A 97 2.84 -8.05 5.89
CA LEU A 97 1.81 -9.02 6.28
C LEU A 97 0.50 -8.30 6.55
N VAL A 98 -0.60 -8.87 6.05
CA VAL A 98 -1.96 -8.46 6.42
C VAL A 98 -2.46 -9.45 7.46
N LEU A 99 -2.71 -8.96 8.67
CA LEU A 99 -3.21 -9.76 9.79
C LEU A 99 -4.67 -9.41 10.02
N HIS A 100 -5.50 -10.42 10.25
CA HIS A 100 -6.90 -10.24 10.61
C HIS A 100 -7.28 -11.19 11.75
N ARG A 101 -8.26 -10.79 12.55
CA ARG A 101 -8.83 -11.61 13.62
C ARG A 101 -10.33 -11.35 13.69
N GLU A 102 -11.09 -12.40 13.94
CA GLU A 102 -12.52 -12.30 14.23
C GLU A 102 -12.71 -11.68 15.62
N LEU A 103 -13.60 -10.69 15.70
CA LEU A 103 -13.91 -9.99 16.96
C LEU A 103 -15.04 -10.66 17.75
N ASP A 104 -15.85 -11.48 17.08
CA ASP A 104 -16.96 -12.18 17.72
C ASP A 104 -16.45 -13.20 18.74
N GLY A 105 -17.04 -13.16 19.95
CA GLY A 105 -16.65 -14.06 21.04
C GLY A 105 -15.28 -13.75 21.66
N LEU A 106 -14.68 -12.58 21.37
CA LEU A 106 -13.50 -12.15 22.11
C LEU A 106 -13.88 -11.74 23.53
N GLU A 107 -13.35 -12.46 24.51
CA GLU A 107 -13.34 -12.00 25.89
C GLU A 107 -12.47 -10.76 26.00
N GLU A 108 -13.04 -9.67 26.55
CA GLU A 108 -12.26 -8.50 26.92
C GLU A 108 -11.19 -8.90 27.92
N ARG A 109 -9.92 -8.82 27.49
CA ARG A 109 -8.81 -8.87 28.42
C ARG A 109 -8.66 -7.47 28.99
N ALA A 110 -8.93 -7.31 30.29
CA ALA A 110 -8.56 -6.10 31.00
C ALA A 110 -7.05 -5.88 30.81
N ALA A 111 -6.68 -4.74 30.21
CA ALA A 111 -5.29 -4.35 30.12
C ALA A 111 -4.76 -4.17 31.55
N THR A 112 -3.70 -4.89 31.89
CA THR A 112 -2.99 -4.67 33.16
C THR A 112 -2.16 -3.40 32.99
N ASP A 113 -2.61 -2.32 33.61
CA ASP A 113 -1.95 -1.00 33.77
C ASP A 113 -2.00 -0.01 32.59
N ALA A 114 -3.03 -0.03 31.74
CA ALA A 114 -3.23 0.99 30.69
C ALA A 114 -4.57 1.73 30.83
N GLU A 115 -4.56 3.05 30.59
CA GLU A 115 -5.75 3.89 30.52
C GLU A 115 -6.07 4.25 29.06
N LEU A 116 -7.35 4.13 28.67
CA LEU A 116 -7.83 4.61 27.38
C LEU A 116 -8.15 6.10 27.48
N ARG A 117 -7.57 6.90 26.58
CA ARG A 117 -7.82 8.35 26.50
C ARG A 117 -8.37 8.71 25.13
N GLU A 118 -9.52 9.38 25.11
CA GLU A 118 -10.07 9.99 23.90
C GLU A 118 -9.54 11.42 23.78
N GLU A 119 -8.92 11.72 22.65
CA GLU A 119 -8.35 13.02 22.35
C GLU A 119 -9.01 13.59 21.10
N ASP A 120 -9.14 14.91 21.05
CA ASP A 120 -9.45 15.57 19.78
C ASP A 120 -8.27 15.50 18.80
N LEU A 121 -8.52 15.88 17.55
CA LEU A 121 -7.53 15.78 16.49
C LEU A 121 -6.27 16.62 16.77
N ASP A 122 -6.42 17.81 17.35
CA ASP A 122 -5.29 18.73 17.57
C ASP A 122 -4.38 18.22 18.69
N ALA A 123 -4.98 17.78 19.80
CA ALA A 123 -4.27 17.16 20.90
C ALA A 123 -3.57 15.87 20.46
N TRP A 124 -4.26 15.02 19.69
CA TRP A 124 -3.66 13.82 19.11
C TRP A 124 -2.50 14.14 18.17
N MET A 125 -2.64 15.13 17.27
CA MET A 125 -1.59 15.52 16.33
C MET A 125 -0.34 16.06 17.05
N SER A 126 -0.51 16.78 18.16
CA SER A 126 0.60 17.24 19.00
C SER A 126 1.37 16.04 19.58
N THR A 127 0.66 15.08 20.18
CA THR A 127 1.27 13.86 20.70
C THR A 127 1.93 13.03 19.58
N PHE A 128 1.26 12.82 18.46
CA PHE A 128 1.79 12.06 17.32
C PHE A 128 3.13 12.60 16.82
N ARG A 129 3.28 13.93 16.74
CA ARG A 129 4.54 14.58 16.32
C ARG A 129 5.72 14.22 17.23
N THR A 130 5.50 14.06 18.52
CA THR A 130 6.56 13.64 19.46
C THR A 130 7.04 12.21 19.19
N PHE A 131 6.13 11.32 18.78
CA PHE A 131 6.50 9.94 18.41
C PHE A 131 7.27 9.87 17.10
N VAL A 132 6.84 10.60 16.07
CA VAL A 132 7.49 10.56 14.74
C VAL A 132 8.88 11.19 14.77
N ALA A 133 9.08 12.26 15.53
CA ALA A 133 10.39 12.92 15.65
C ALA A 133 11.49 12.04 16.27
N SER A 134 11.12 10.93 16.92
CA SER A 134 12.05 10.01 17.58
C SER A 134 12.50 8.83 16.70
N GLY A 135 12.00 8.73 15.45
CA GLY A 135 12.21 7.58 14.56
C GLY A 135 13.17 7.79 13.38
N ASP A 136 13.82 8.95 13.27
CA ASP A 136 14.66 9.32 12.11
C ASP A 136 16.17 8.98 12.28
N GLU A 137 16.59 8.29 13.35
CA GLU A 137 18.02 7.97 13.57
C GLU A 137 18.52 6.70 12.86
N ASP A 138 17.67 5.83 12.32
CA ASP A 138 18.10 4.60 11.65
C ASP A 138 17.47 4.46 10.25
N GLN A 139 18.16 4.98 9.23
CA GLN A 139 17.92 4.66 7.82
C GLN A 139 19.23 4.45 7.05
#